data_AF-A0A354WFV2-F1
#
_entry.id   AF-A0A354WFV2-F1
#
_cell.length_a   1.000
_cell.length_b   1.000
_cell.length_c   1.000
_cell.angle_alpha   90.00
_cell.angle_beta   90.00
_cell.angle_gamma   90.00
#
_symmetry.space_group_name_H-M   'P 1'
#
loop_
_entity.id
_entity.type
_entity.pdbx_description
1 polymer ?
#
loop_
_entity_poly.entity_id
_entity_poly.type
_entity_poly.pdbx_seq_one_letter_code
_entity_poly.pdbx_strand_id
1 'polypeptide(L)'
;MPQYFGQLQTLDQSWSQIQAVQTVEIGDRHLLFNCGNAYVKISILADNLIRVRYSPSGNFLPRRSWAINLDDQEWQPTIFQT
;
A
#
# COMPACT_ATOMS: atom_id res chain seq x y z
N MET A 1 -16.54 47.63 11.59
CA MET A 1 -16.33 46.45 12.46
C MET A 1 -15.79 45.34 11.58
N PRO A 2 -14.61 44.73 11.83
CA PRO A 2 -14.14 43.63 11.00
C PRO A 2 -14.85 42.34 11.41
N GLN A 3 -15.58 41.71 10.48
CA GLN A 3 -16.10 40.35 10.63
C GLN A 3 -14.94 39.37 10.46
N TYR A 4 -14.63 38.60 11.51
CA TYR A 4 -13.68 37.51 11.42
C TYR A 4 -14.32 36.38 10.59
N PHE A 5 -13.86 36.23 9.35
CA PHE A 5 -14.16 35.08 8.51
C PHE A 5 -13.68 33.80 9.21
N GLY A 6 -14.55 32.79 9.25
CA GLY A 6 -14.33 31.51 9.92
C GLY A 6 -12.97 30.92 9.57
N GLN A 7 -12.15 30.68 10.59
CA GLN A 7 -11.00 29.79 10.47
C GLN A 7 -11.51 28.43 10.01
N LEU A 8 -11.10 28.01 8.81
CA LEU A 8 -11.24 26.63 8.37
C LEU A 8 -10.64 25.73 9.45
N GLN A 9 -11.43 24.83 10.02
CA GLN A 9 -10.92 23.84 10.96
C GLN A 9 -9.86 23.01 10.25
N THR A 10 -8.59 23.24 10.60
CA THR A 10 -7.49 22.35 10.24
C THR A 10 -7.64 21.12 11.11
N LEU A 11 -8.42 20.14 10.65
CA LEU A 11 -8.38 18.80 11.22
C LEU A 11 -7.01 18.24 10.86
N ASP A 12 -6.09 18.24 11.83
CA ASP A 12 -4.88 17.44 11.74
C ASP A 12 -5.32 16.00 11.52
N GLN A 13 -5.12 15.49 10.31
CA GLN A 13 -5.43 14.10 10.01
C GLN A 13 -4.59 13.23 10.92
N SER A 14 -5.26 12.34 11.65
CA SER A 14 -4.61 11.37 12.52
C SER A 14 -3.86 10.38 11.63
N TRP A 15 -2.59 10.63 11.38
CA TRP A 15 -1.73 9.69 10.66
C TRP A 15 -1.58 8.42 11.50
N SER A 16 -1.87 7.27 10.91
CA SER A 16 -1.54 5.99 11.52
C SER A 16 -0.12 5.60 11.12
N GLN A 17 0.69 5.17 12.09
CA GLN A 17 2.02 4.63 11.83
C GLN A 17 1.93 3.12 11.61
N ILE A 18 2.66 2.64 10.60
CA ILE A 18 2.86 1.20 10.40
C ILE A 18 3.71 0.70 11.57
N GLN A 19 3.24 -0.35 12.23
CA GLN A 19 3.98 -0.95 13.36
C GLN A 19 5.19 -1.75 12.87
N ALA A 20 6.03 -2.20 13.81
CA ALA A 20 7.15 -3.07 13.51
C ALA A 20 6.68 -4.35 12.78
N VAL A 21 7.52 -4.84 11.87
CA VAL A 21 7.29 -6.11 11.16
C VAL A 21 7.32 -7.25 12.18
N GLN A 22 6.25 -8.04 12.21
CA GLN A 22 6.12 -9.23 13.06
C GLN A 22 6.53 -10.49 12.31
N THR A 23 6.07 -10.63 11.06
CA THR A 23 6.43 -11.73 10.18
C THR A 23 6.60 -11.26 8.74
N VAL A 24 7.37 -12.04 7.97
CA VAL A 24 7.54 -11.87 6.53
C VAL A 24 7.23 -13.18 5.85
N GLU A 25 6.28 -13.17 4.92
CA GLU A 25 5.99 -14.29 4.03
C GLU A 25 6.53 -13.99 2.65
N ILE A 26 7.27 -14.95 2.09
CA ILE A 26 7.85 -14.87 0.75
C ILE A 26 7.01 -15.77 -0.15
N GLY A 27 6.39 -15.18 -1.16
CA GLY A 27 5.75 -15.92 -2.25
C GLY A 27 6.54 -15.74 -3.55
N ASP A 28 6.08 -16.40 -4.62
CA ASP A 28 6.80 -16.47 -5.91
C ASP A 28 7.30 -15.12 -6.45
N ARG A 29 6.51 -14.06 -6.27
CA ARG A 29 6.78 -12.71 -6.79
C ARG A 29 6.41 -11.62 -5.80
N HIS A 30 6.34 -11.93 -4.51
CA HIS A 30 5.98 -10.93 -3.51
C HIS A 30 6.54 -11.20 -2.13
N LEU A 31 6.71 -10.11 -1.38
CA LEU A 31 6.95 -10.11 0.05
C LEU A 31 5.68 -9.58 0.73
N LEU A 32 5.17 -10.33 1.70
CA LEU A 32 4.05 -9.92 2.53
C LEU A 32 4.55 -9.70 3.96
N PHE A 33 4.48 -8.46 4.41
CA PHE A 33 4.85 -8.05 5.76
C PHE A 33 3.58 -7.97 6.60
N ASN A 34 3.56 -8.71 7.70
CA ASN A 34 2.58 -8.53 8.76
C ASN A 34 3.13 -7.51 9.77
N CYS A 35 2.41 -6.41 9.96
CA CYS A 35 2.74 -5.33 10.90
C CYS A 35 1.63 -5.18 11.96
N GLY A 36 1.19 -6.30 12.54
CA GLY A 36 0.10 -6.35 13.52
C GLY A 36 -1.26 -6.45 12.84
N ASN A 37 -2.07 -5.41 12.94
CA ASN A 37 -3.36 -5.38 12.23
C ASN A 37 -3.21 -5.00 10.75
N ALA A 38 -2.08 -4.37 10.40
CA ALA A 38 -1.84 -3.89 9.05
C ALA A 38 -0.95 -4.84 8.27
N TYR A 39 -1.18 -4.92 6.96
CA TYR A 39 -0.36 -5.68 6.04
C TYR A 39 0.21 -4.78 4.95
N VAL A 40 1.49 -4.98 4.64
CA VAL A 40 2.16 -4.36 3.49
C VAL A 40 2.56 -5.48 2.54
N LYS A 41 2.13 -5.39 1.28
CA LYS A 41 2.52 -6.33 0.23
C LYS A 41 3.35 -5.60 -0.83
N ILE A 42 4.54 -6.10 -1.08
CA ILE A 42 5.41 -5.65 -2.17
C ILE A 42 5.43 -6.77 -3.21
N SER A 43 4.83 -6.51 -4.37
CA SER A 43 4.84 -7.42 -5.51
C SER A 43 5.80 -6.92 -6.59
N ILE A 44 6.61 -7.82 -7.16
CA ILE A 44 7.48 -7.52 -8.29
C ILE A 44 6.69 -7.78 -9.56
N LEU A 45 6.36 -6.73 -10.31
CA LEU A 45 5.60 -6.81 -11.56
C LEU A 45 6.53 -6.94 -12.78
N ALA A 46 7.63 -6.21 -12.81
CA ALA A 46 8.67 -6.31 -13.83
C ALA A 46 10.04 -5.98 -13.23
N ASP A 47 11.10 -6.04 -14.04
CA ASP A 47 12.47 -5.69 -13.66
C ASP A 47 12.61 -4.27 -13.08
N ASN A 48 11.76 -3.35 -13.50
CA ASN A 48 11.75 -1.95 -13.11
C ASN A 48 10.45 -1.52 -12.42
N LEU A 49 9.55 -2.46 -12.11
CA LEU A 49 8.22 -2.13 -11.60
C LEU A 49 7.86 -3.00 -10.41
N ILE A 50 7.64 -2.34 -9.27
CA ILE A 50 7.04 -2.94 -8.08
C ILE A 50 5.68 -2.32 -7.80
N ARG A 51 4.80 -3.11 -7.20
CA ARG A 51 3.56 -2.63 -6.61
C ARG A 51 3.63 -2.76 -5.10
N VAL A 52 3.39 -1.64 -4.43
CA VAL A 52 3.23 -1.59 -2.98
C VAL A 52 1.75 -1.45 -2.67
N ARG A 53 1.23 -2.33 -1.81
CA ARG A 53 -0.14 -2.26 -1.30
C ARG A 53 -0.10 -2.23 0.22
N TYR A 54 -0.89 -1.34 0.80
CA TYR A 54 -1.09 -1.25 2.24
C TYR A 54 -2.55 -1.58 2.56
N SER A 55 -2.77 -2.42 3.57
CA SER A 55 -4.09 -2.65 4.15
C SER A 55 -4.04 -2.40 5.65
N PRO A 56 -4.68 -1.33 6.17
CA PRO A 56 -4.73 -1.06 7.61
C PRO A 56 -5.63 -2.03 8.37
N SER A 57 -6.53 -2.75 7.68
CA SER A 57 -7.45 -3.74 8.26
C SER A 57 -7.03 -5.18 8.01
N GLY A 58 -5.86 -5.39 7.39
CA GLY A 58 -5.32 -6.68 6.99
C GLY A 58 -5.96 -7.31 5.76
N ASN A 59 -7.07 -6.77 5.26
CA ASN A 59 -7.72 -7.25 4.04
C ASN A 59 -7.41 -6.38 2.83
N PHE A 60 -6.87 -6.99 1.78
CA PHE A 60 -6.63 -6.30 0.52
C PHE A 60 -7.91 -6.17 -0.29
N LEU A 61 -8.42 -4.95 -0.43
CA LEU A 61 -9.57 -4.69 -1.30
C LEU A 61 -9.22 -4.97 -2.77
N PRO A 62 -10.20 -5.35 -3.61
CA PRO A 62 -9.98 -5.47 -5.05
C PRO A 62 -9.43 -4.17 -5.64
N ARG A 63 -8.62 -4.29 -6.69
CA ARG A 63 -8.11 -3.12 -7.42
C ARG A 63 -9.28 -2.33 -8.00
N ARG A 64 -9.27 -1.01 -7.81
CA ARG A 64 -10.26 -0.07 -8.40
C ARG A 64 -9.62 1.11 -9.13
N SER A 65 -8.30 1.15 -9.26
CA SER A 65 -7.62 2.26 -9.94
C SER A 65 -7.83 2.17 -11.44
N TRP A 66 -8.46 3.20 -12.01
CA TRP A 66 -8.65 3.37 -13.45
C TRP A 66 -7.40 3.91 -14.15
N ALA A 67 -6.43 4.43 -13.38
CA ALA A 67 -5.18 4.97 -13.91
C ALA A 67 -4.16 3.87 -14.27
N ILE A 68 -4.36 2.65 -13.76
CA ILE A 68 -3.53 1.51 -14.11
C ILE A 68 -4.27 0.76 -15.23
N ASN A 69 -3.61 0.51 -16.35
CA ASN A 69 -4.23 -0.11 -17.52
C ASN A 69 -4.15 -1.64 -17.48
N LEU A 70 -2.95 -2.21 -17.31
CA LEU A 70 -2.72 -3.66 -17.28
C LEU A 70 -2.95 -4.28 -15.90
N ASP A 71 -3.42 -5.52 -15.84
CA ASP A 71 -3.41 -6.37 -14.64
C ASP A 71 -2.01 -6.87 -14.27
N ASP A 72 -1.82 -7.12 -12.97
CA ASP A 72 -0.52 -7.52 -12.42
C ASP A 72 -0.01 -8.83 -13.04
N GLN A 73 -0.95 -9.71 -13.41
CA GLN A 73 -0.69 -11.00 -14.04
C GLN A 73 -0.25 -10.87 -15.51
N GLU A 74 -0.55 -9.73 -16.15
CA GLU A 74 -0.17 -9.48 -17.54
C GLU A 74 1.31 -9.06 -17.68
N TRP A 75 1.96 -8.72 -16.57
CA TRP A 75 3.39 -8.41 -16.57
C TRP A 75 4.25 -9.67 -16.59
N GLN A 76 5.25 -9.66 -17.46
CA GLN A 76 6.21 -10.76 -17.60
C GLN A 76 6.90 -11.04 -16.25
N PRO A 77 6.86 -12.30 -15.76
CA PRO A 77 7.47 -12.66 -14.50
C PRO A 77 8.98 -12.41 -14.55
N THR A 78 9.45 -11.64 -13.58
CA THR A 78 10.88 -11.42 -13.35
C THR A 78 11.32 -12.34 -12.22
N ILE A 79 12.38 -13.11 -12.47
CA ILE A 79 13.00 -13.94 -11.44
C ILE A 79 13.60 -13.01 -10.39
N PHE A 80 13.23 -13.22 -9.14
CA PHE A 80 13.83 -12.51 -8.02
C PHE A 80 14.40 -13.53 -7.04
N GLN A 81 15.56 -13.21 -6.46
CA GLN A 81 16.20 -13.99 -5.42
C GLN A 81 16.08 -13.23 -4.11
N THR A 82 15.70 -13.93 -3.03
CA THR A 82 15.61 -13.38 -1.67
C THR A 82 16.84 -13.76 -0.86
#